data_AF-A0A8J1W6Z7-F1
#
_entry.id   AF-A0A8J1W6Z7-F1
#
_cell.length_a   1.000
_cell.length_b   1.000
_cell.length_c   1.000
_cell.angle_alpha   90.00
_cell.angle_beta   90.00
_cell.angle_gamma   90.00
#
_symmetry.space_group_name_H-M   'P 1'
#
loop_
_entity.id
_entity.type
_entity.pdbx_description
1 polymer ?
#
loop_
_entity_poly.entity_id
_entity_poly.type
_entity_poly.pdbx_seq_one_letter_code
_entity_poly.pdbx_strand_id
1 'polypeptide(L)'
;MSGLGLHTGDYSLTEDDSLWEMAEETKKLGNKYVKESRFADAIQRYSEVIMQCRGMKPEVVKRKEEEIRALIQSCYLNLAMCFLKAENWTHAYNTAHRALYGDEDPPNPKHDVLNSSQKAKALFRKCTAALNVLDGVAEKTENFAPATIKVSPTMASIDKDVTKALSYEPKDAELLKMQKTVRERLREEKKDEKARMKGFLGTEKFAKSIGGNDDRAKADQQLDPKKLEAANLRVDGQDVGGEDADHFTEMIGELNEMVQDDPETFQKLKEKIRAQCEANDALPEKFLEKGAGAPEESATPTTEAEAVAAATT
;
A
#
# COMPACT_ATOMS: atom_id res chain seq x y z
N MET A 1 27.22 -48.63 52.01
CA MET A 1 26.19 -47.58 52.06
C MET A 1 26.09 -46.97 50.67
N SER A 2 25.19 -47.52 49.86
CA SER A 2 24.96 -47.11 48.48
C SER A 2 23.89 -46.02 48.50
N GLY A 3 24.32 -44.77 48.44
CA GLY A 3 23.45 -43.60 48.39
C GLY A 3 22.97 -43.35 46.97
N LEU A 4 21.66 -43.46 46.80
CA LEU A 4 20.88 -43.19 45.60
C LEU A 4 21.30 -41.88 44.91
N GLY A 5 21.92 -41.99 43.74
CA GLY A 5 22.01 -40.89 42.80
C GLY A 5 20.61 -40.62 42.27
N LEU A 6 20.03 -39.48 42.65
CA LEU A 6 18.87 -38.92 41.98
C LEU A 6 19.26 -38.64 40.53
N HIS A 7 18.92 -39.58 39.65
CA HIS A 7 18.88 -39.34 38.23
C HIS A 7 17.74 -38.34 38.02
N THR A 8 18.06 -37.05 37.93
CA THR A 8 17.19 -36.06 37.29
C THR A 8 17.14 -36.44 35.81
N GLY A 9 16.38 -37.49 35.53
CA GLY A 9 16.06 -37.90 34.19
C GLY A 9 15.41 -36.72 33.51
N ASP A 10 16.12 -36.23 32.51
CA ASP A 10 15.72 -35.21 31.56
C ASP A 10 14.57 -35.76 30.70
N TYR A 11 13.39 -35.90 31.32
CA TYR A 11 12.18 -36.41 30.71
C TYR A 11 11.30 -35.22 30.28
N SER A 12 11.68 -34.50 29.22
CA SER A 12 10.72 -33.60 28.54
C SER A 12 10.96 -33.44 27.03
N LEU A 13 11.58 -34.42 26.37
CA LEU A 13 11.91 -34.35 24.93
C LEU A 13 10.96 -35.10 23.99
N THR A 14 9.97 -35.86 24.46
CA THR A 14 9.30 -36.85 23.57
C THR A 14 7.92 -36.47 23.05
N GLU A 15 7.11 -35.69 23.79
CA GLU A 15 5.76 -35.32 23.33
C GLU A 15 5.73 -33.94 22.65
N ASP A 16 6.60 -33.03 23.05
CA ASP A 16 6.59 -31.64 22.58
C ASP A 16 7.18 -31.47 21.16
N ASP A 17 8.10 -32.35 20.77
CA ASP A 17 8.65 -32.39 19.42
C ASP A 17 7.69 -33.07 18.42
N SER A 18 6.65 -33.77 18.90
CA SER A 18 5.67 -34.46 18.07
C SER A 18 4.87 -33.51 17.17
N LEU A 19 4.47 -32.34 17.68
CA LEU A 19 3.69 -31.37 16.89
C LEU A 19 4.58 -30.66 15.84
N TRP A 20 5.86 -30.47 16.13
CA TRP A 20 6.84 -29.94 15.18
C TRP A 20 7.04 -30.93 14.02
N GLU A 21 7.32 -32.19 14.33
CA GLU A 21 7.48 -33.24 13.32
C GLU A 21 6.20 -33.42 12.48
N MET A 22 5.03 -33.37 13.11
CA MET A 22 3.75 -33.41 12.42
C MET A 22 3.58 -32.23 11.44
N ALA A 23 3.99 -31.02 11.83
CA ALA A 23 3.94 -29.85 10.97
C ALA A 23 4.87 -29.98 9.75
N GLU A 24 6.07 -30.52 9.94
CA GLU A 24 7.00 -30.78 8.83
C GLU A 24 6.46 -31.84 7.85
N GLU A 25 5.91 -32.95 8.36
CA GLU A 25 5.30 -33.98 7.54
C GLU A 25 4.04 -33.49 6.82
N THR A 26 3.21 -32.70 7.48
CA THR A 26 2.01 -32.10 6.88
C THR A 26 2.40 -31.15 5.74
N LYS A 27 3.48 -30.36 5.89
CA LYS A 27 4.03 -29.55 4.80
C LYS A 27 4.55 -30.40 3.64
N LYS A 28 5.25 -31.51 3.90
CA LYS A 28 5.72 -32.43 2.84
C LYS A 28 4.53 -33.00 2.06
N LEU A 29 3.44 -33.34 2.73
CA LEU A 29 2.20 -33.78 2.08
C LEU A 29 1.56 -32.67 1.24
N GLY A 30 1.50 -31.43 1.75
CA GLY A 30 1.07 -30.27 0.97
C GLY A 30 1.89 -30.06 -0.31
N ASN A 31 3.23 -30.18 -0.21
CA ASN A 31 4.12 -30.11 -1.37
C ASN A 31 3.85 -31.23 -2.38
N LYS A 32 3.53 -32.44 -1.90
CA LYS A 32 3.14 -33.57 -2.76
C LYS A 32 1.86 -33.25 -3.54
N TYR A 33 0.82 -32.75 -2.87
CA TYR A 33 -0.43 -32.37 -3.53
C TYR A 33 -0.27 -31.24 -4.55
N VAL A 34 0.63 -30.27 -4.30
CA VAL A 34 0.98 -29.25 -5.30
C VAL A 34 1.56 -29.90 -6.57
N LYS A 35 2.48 -30.87 -6.43
CA LYS A 35 3.07 -31.58 -7.58
C LYS A 35 2.03 -32.39 -8.36
N GLU A 36 1.00 -32.89 -7.68
CA GLU A 36 -0.13 -33.61 -8.27
C GLU A 36 -1.24 -32.68 -8.80
N SER A 37 -1.04 -31.35 -8.78
CA SER A 37 -2.05 -30.34 -9.15
C SER A 37 -3.34 -30.39 -8.31
N ARG A 38 -3.29 -31.00 -7.12
CA ARG A 38 -4.40 -31.08 -6.16
C ARG A 38 -4.40 -29.86 -5.24
N PHE A 39 -4.69 -28.68 -5.78
CA PHE A 39 -4.53 -27.42 -5.07
C PHE A 39 -5.47 -27.26 -3.85
N ALA A 40 -6.70 -27.76 -3.92
CA ALA A 40 -7.64 -27.72 -2.79
C ALA A 40 -7.12 -28.53 -1.59
N ASP A 41 -6.61 -29.74 -1.83
CA ASP A 41 -6.01 -30.58 -0.79
C ASP A 41 -4.73 -29.93 -0.23
N ALA A 42 -3.91 -29.34 -1.09
CA ALA A 42 -2.72 -28.61 -0.66
C ALA A 42 -3.05 -27.41 0.24
N ILE A 43 -4.12 -26.66 -0.07
CA ILE A 43 -4.59 -25.54 0.75
C ILE A 43 -4.94 -26.01 2.17
N GLN A 44 -5.67 -27.12 2.28
CA GLN A 44 -6.00 -27.69 3.60
C GLN A 44 -4.74 -28.02 4.40
N ARG A 45 -3.76 -28.68 3.77
CA ARG A 45 -2.51 -29.08 4.45
C ARG A 45 -1.66 -27.90 4.90
N TYR A 46 -1.44 -26.89 4.06
CA TYR A 46 -0.66 -25.73 4.51
C TYR A 46 -1.38 -24.91 5.59
N SER A 47 -2.71 -24.83 5.54
CA SER A 47 -3.50 -24.18 6.59
C SER A 47 -3.38 -24.94 7.92
N GLU A 48 -3.42 -26.26 7.87
CA GLU A 48 -3.20 -27.15 9.01
C GLU A 48 -1.81 -26.95 9.63
N VAL A 49 -0.75 -26.85 8.81
CA VAL A 49 0.62 -26.55 9.30
C VAL A 49 0.65 -25.25 10.09
N ILE A 50 0.01 -24.19 9.58
CA ILE A 50 -0.03 -22.88 10.25
C ILE A 50 -0.77 -22.99 11.59
N MET A 51 -1.89 -23.72 11.64
CA MET A 51 -2.62 -23.97 12.87
C MET A 51 -1.80 -24.77 13.89
N GLN A 52 -1.12 -25.83 13.45
CA GLN A 52 -0.23 -26.64 14.29
C GLN A 52 0.90 -25.77 14.87
N CYS A 53 1.54 -24.93 14.05
CA CYS A 53 2.60 -24.02 14.50
C CYS A 53 2.10 -23.01 15.55
N ARG A 54 0.88 -22.48 15.38
CA ARG A 54 0.25 -21.56 16.34
C ARG A 54 -0.17 -22.25 17.63
N GLY A 55 -0.46 -23.55 17.58
CA GLY A 55 -0.82 -24.38 18.73
C GLY A 55 0.38 -24.96 19.49
N MET A 56 1.62 -24.67 19.09
CA MET A 56 2.82 -25.17 19.75
C MET A 56 2.96 -24.59 21.16
N LYS A 57 3.44 -25.43 22.09
CA LYS A 57 3.71 -24.99 23.46
C LYS A 57 4.79 -23.89 23.48
N PRO A 58 4.70 -22.90 24.39
CA PRO A 58 5.66 -21.79 24.46
C PRO A 58 7.12 -22.23 24.56
N GLU A 59 7.39 -23.37 25.21
CA GLU A 59 8.73 -23.94 25.37
C GLU A 59 9.31 -24.38 24.03
N VAL A 60 8.50 -25.00 23.16
CA VAL A 60 8.88 -25.39 21.80
C VAL A 60 9.10 -24.15 20.95
N VAL A 61 8.16 -23.19 21.03
CA VAL A 61 8.26 -21.93 20.30
C VAL A 61 9.55 -21.19 20.65
N LYS A 62 9.92 -21.14 21.92
CA LYS A 62 11.16 -20.49 22.36
C LYS A 62 12.42 -21.19 21.85
N ARG A 63 12.40 -22.53 21.73
CA ARG A 63 13.54 -23.30 21.18
C ARG A 63 13.66 -23.18 19.66
N LYS A 64 12.53 -23.09 18.96
CA LYS A 64 12.44 -23.19 17.48
C LYS A 64 11.83 -21.95 16.83
N GLU A 65 11.94 -20.78 17.46
CA GLU A 65 11.20 -19.56 17.08
C GLU A 65 11.41 -19.20 15.61
N GLU A 66 12.67 -19.19 15.16
CA GLU A 66 13.05 -18.86 13.78
C GLU A 66 12.60 -19.95 12.79
N GLU A 67 12.75 -21.22 13.15
CA GLU A 67 12.34 -22.37 12.31
C GLU A 67 10.83 -22.37 12.10
N ILE A 68 10.06 -22.11 13.16
CA ILE A 68 8.59 -22.01 13.11
C ILE A 68 8.17 -20.83 12.24
N ARG A 69 8.81 -19.67 12.38
CA ARG A 69 8.52 -18.51 11.51
C ARG A 69 8.83 -18.82 10.05
N ALA A 70 10.00 -19.39 9.76
CA ALA A 70 10.38 -19.78 8.41
C ALA A 70 9.40 -20.81 7.82
N LEU A 71 8.95 -21.77 8.64
CA LEU A 71 7.96 -22.75 8.26
C LEU A 71 6.63 -22.09 7.90
N ILE A 72 6.09 -21.23 8.78
CA ILE A 72 4.85 -20.47 8.54
C ILE A 72 4.95 -19.62 7.27
N GLN A 73 6.02 -18.83 7.09
CA GLN A 73 6.13 -17.98 5.91
C GLN A 73 6.28 -18.77 4.61
N SER A 74 6.98 -19.91 4.65
CA SER A 74 7.03 -20.81 3.51
C SER A 74 5.65 -21.40 3.17
N CYS A 75 4.81 -21.68 4.17
CA CYS A 75 3.45 -22.16 4.00
C CYS A 75 2.53 -21.06 3.44
N TYR A 76 2.61 -19.82 3.94
CA TYR A 76 1.89 -18.69 3.35
C TYR A 76 2.27 -18.46 1.89
N LEU A 77 3.56 -18.50 1.59
CA LEU A 77 4.04 -18.37 0.23
C LEU A 77 3.41 -19.45 -0.66
N ASN A 78 3.45 -20.72 -0.25
CA ASN A 78 2.86 -21.82 -1.01
C ASN A 78 1.32 -21.74 -1.12
N LEU A 79 0.63 -21.35 -0.04
CA LEU A 79 -0.81 -21.10 -0.04
C LEU A 79 -1.20 -20.05 -1.07
N ALA A 80 -0.46 -18.95 -1.15
CA ALA A 80 -0.76 -17.89 -2.12
C ALA A 80 -0.69 -18.41 -3.56
N MET A 81 0.25 -19.31 -3.86
CA MET A 81 0.32 -19.97 -5.16
C MET A 81 -0.88 -20.90 -5.40
N CYS A 82 -1.26 -21.72 -4.40
CA CYS A 82 -2.43 -22.57 -4.54
C CYS A 82 -3.71 -21.77 -4.77
N PHE A 83 -3.90 -20.64 -4.07
CA PHE A 83 -5.04 -19.75 -4.28
C PHE A 83 -5.03 -19.10 -5.66
N LEU A 84 -3.87 -18.71 -6.20
CA LEU A 84 -3.77 -18.24 -7.59
C LEU A 84 -4.20 -19.34 -8.58
N LYS A 85 -3.75 -20.59 -8.36
CA LYS A 85 -4.13 -21.72 -9.21
C LYS A 85 -5.61 -22.10 -9.10
N ALA A 86 -6.22 -21.81 -7.96
CA ALA A 86 -7.64 -21.98 -7.72
C ALA A 86 -8.48 -20.74 -8.12
N GLU A 87 -7.86 -19.70 -8.70
CA GLU A 87 -8.55 -18.45 -9.10
C GLU A 87 -9.29 -17.76 -7.94
N ASN A 88 -8.74 -17.87 -6.73
CA ASN A 88 -9.22 -17.20 -5.53
C ASN A 88 -8.32 -16.00 -5.23
N TRP A 89 -8.58 -14.90 -5.93
CA TRP A 89 -7.68 -13.75 -6.02
C TRP A 89 -7.51 -13.03 -4.69
N THR A 90 -8.59 -12.78 -3.96
CA THR A 90 -8.54 -12.10 -2.66
C THR A 90 -7.74 -12.90 -1.64
N HIS A 91 -7.95 -14.22 -1.57
CA HIS A 91 -7.16 -15.06 -0.66
C HIS A 91 -5.70 -15.13 -1.09
N ALA A 92 -5.40 -15.21 -2.39
CA ALA A 92 -4.04 -15.16 -2.89
C ALA A 92 -3.33 -13.86 -2.50
N TYR A 93 -3.99 -12.70 -2.69
CA TYR A 93 -3.47 -11.39 -2.33
C TYR A 93 -3.15 -11.29 -0.83
N ASN A 94 -4.13 -11.59 0.02
CA ASN A 94 -3.99 -11.50 1.47
C ASN A 94 -2.93 -12.47 2.01
N THR A 95 -2.86 -13.67 1.44
CA THR A 95 -1.88 -14.69 1.85
C THR A 95 -0.47 -14.33 1.39
N ALA A 96 -0.31 -13.79 0.19
CA ALA A 96 0.99 -13.28 -0.29
C ALA A 96 1.48 -12.09 0.54
N HIS A 97 0.57 -11.23 1.01
CA HIS A 97 0.88 -10.17 1.97
C HIS A 97 1.37 -10.75 3.30
N ARG A 98 0.65 -11.73 3.87
CA ARG A 98 1.06 -12.41 5.11
C ARG A 98 2.43 -13.09 4.98
N ALA A 99 2.73 -13.68 3.82
CA ALA A 99 4.05 -14.25 3.53
C ALA A 99 5.20 -13.23 3.70
N LEU A 100 4.95 -11.95 3.37
CA LEU A 100 5.94 -10.88 3.44
C LEU A 100 6.05 -10.24 4.83
N TYR A 101 4.92 -10.07 5.51
CA TYR A 101 4.82 -9.18 6.67
C TYR A 101 4.39 -9.90 7.96
N GLY A 102 3.99 -11.17 7.86
CA GLY A 102 3.41 -11.92 8.97
C GLY A 102 1.93 -11.64 9.16
N ASP A 103 1.40 -12.12 10.29
CA ASP A 103 -0.02 -11.97 10.67
C ASP A 103 -0.28 -10.76 11.59
N GLU A 104 0.78 -10.15 12.12
CA GLU A 104 0.69 -9.03 13.05
C GLU A 104 0.43 -7.71 12.31
N ASP A 105 -0.34 -6.82 12.94
CA ASP A 105 -0.66 -5.48 12.46
C ASP A 105 -0.44 -4.49 13.62
N PRO A 106 0.66 -3.71 13.63
CA PRO A 106 1.64 -3.52 12.56
C PRO A 106 2.57 -4.73 12.31
N PRO A 107 3.19 -4.84 11.12
CA PRO A 107 4.13 -5.92 10.80
C PRO A 107 5.31 -6.01 11.77
N ASN A 108 5.60 -7.23 12.22
CA ASN A 108 6.75 -7.49 13.10
C ASN A 108 8.00 -7.77 12.26
N PRO A 109 9.10 -7.02 12.44
CA PRO A 109 10.35 -7.25 11.69
C PRO A 109 10.89 -8.68 11.81
N LYS A 110 10.59 -9.38 12.90
CA LYS A 110 11.01 -10.77 13.11
C LYS A 110 10.35 -11.76 12.13
N HIS A 111 9.25 -11.38 11.49
CA HIS A 111 8.61 -12.19 10.45
C HIS A 111 9.30 -12.09 9.09
N ASP A 112 10.28 -11.19 8.94
CA ASP A 112 11.06 -11.04 7.72
C ASP A 112 12.15 -12.12 7.58
N VAL A 113 11.70 -13.37 7.44
CA VAL A 113 12.57 -14.57 7.35
C VAL A 113 12.72 -15.11 5.93
N LEU A 114 12.03 -14.52 4.95
CA LEU A 114 12.13 -14.93 3.56
C LEU A 114 13.41 -14.41 2.92
N ASN A 115 14.08 -15.24 2.12
CA ASN A 115 15.21 -14.77 1.31
C ASN A 115 14.72 -13.87 0.14
N SER A 116 15.65 -13.14 -0.50
CA SER A 116 15.31 -12.20 -1.59
C SER A 116 14.49 -12.85 -2.72
N SER A 117 14.82 -14.08 -3.10
CA SER A 117 14.06 -14.82 -4.14
C SER A 117 12.63 -15.14 -3.71
N GLN A 118 12.45 -15.54 -2.45
CA GLN A 118 11.13 -15.80 -1.89
C GLN A 118 10.31 -14.52 -1.74
N LYS A 119 10.94 -13.40 -1.38
CA LYS A 119 10.30 -12.06 -1.35
C LYS A 119 9.83 -11.64 -2.73
N ALA A 120 10.67 -11.80 -3.75
CA ALA A 120 10.28 -11.55 -5.15
C ALA A 120 9.07 -12.39 -5.56
N LYS A 121 9.06 -13.69 -5.23
CA LYS A 121 7.93 -14.60 -5.50
C LYS A 121 6.65 -14.19 -4.76
N ALA A 122 6.76 -13.78 -3.50
CA ALA A 122 5.60 -13.32 -2.72
C ALA A 122 5.00 -12.05 -3.32
N LEU A 123 5.83 -11.07 -3.66
CA LEU A 123 5.39 -9.83 -4.34
C LEU A 123 4.79 -10.13 -5.71
N PHE A 124 5.43 -10.96 -6.53
CA PHE A 124 4.88 -11.37 -7.83
C PHE A 124 3.49 -12.00 -7.71
N ARG A 125 3.30 -12.90 -6.72
CA ARG A 125 2.00 -13.54 -6.45
C ARG A 125 0.96 -12.51 -5.97
N LYS A 126 1.34 -11.60 -5.09
CA LYS A 126 0.50 -10.49 -4.62
C LYS A 126 0.04 -9.60 -5.78
N CYS A 127 0.97 -9.16 -6.62
CA CYS A 127 0.69 -8.32 -7.79
C CYS A 127 -0.18 -9.04 -8.83
N THR A 128 0.06 -10.33 -9.07
CA THR A 128 -0.76 -11.15 -9.97
C THR A 128 -2.20 -11.22 -9.48
N ALA A 129 -2.41 -11.49 -8.19
CA ALA A 129 -3.74 -11.50 -7.58
C ALA A 129 -4.41 -10.11 -7.68
N ALA A 130 -3.68 -9.05 -7.35
CA ALA A 130 -4.17 -7.67 -7.41
C ALA A 130 -4.66 -7.25 -8.80
N LEU A 131 -3.92 -7.63 -9.85
CA LEU A 131 -4.31 -7.37 -11.24
C LEU A 131 -5.62 -8.08 -11.61
N ASN A 132 -5.79 -9.35 -11.21
CA ASN A 132 -7.03 -10.09 -11.49
C ASN A 132 -8.24 -9.52 -10.75
N VAL A 133 -8.04 -9.05 -9.50
CA VAL A 133 -9.09 -8.33 -8.75
C VAL A 133 -9.49 -7.04 -9.48
N LEU A 134 -8.51 -6.24 -9.91
CA LEU A 134 -8.77 -4.98 -10.63
C LEU A 134 -9.43 -5.20 -11.98
N ASP A 135 -9.09 -6.28 -12.67
CA ASP A 135 -9.70 -6.67 -13.93
C ASP A 135 -11.13 -7.24 -13.75
N GLY A 136 -11.63 -7.32 -12.52
CA GLY A 136 -12.97 -7.84 -12.21
C GLY A 136 -13.12 -9.31 -12.59
N VAL A 137 -12.02 -10.07 -12.62
CA VAL A 137 -12.05 -11.50 -12.92
C VAL A 137 -12.82 -12.20 -11.81
N ALA A 138 -13.88 -12.93 -12.18
CA ALA A 138 -14.71 -13.64 -11.21
C ALA A 138 -13.86 -14.57 -10.35
N GLU A 139 -14.04 -14.48 -9.03
CA GLU A 139 -13.42 -15.41 -8.09
C GLU A 139 -14.16 -16.74 -8.10
N LYS A 140 -13.41 -17.84 -8.19
CA LYS A 140 -13.96 -19.16 -7.88
C LYS A 140 -14.00 -19.33 -6.37
N THR A 141 -15.10 -18.90 -5.76
CA THR A 141 -15.32 -18.97 -4.31
C THR A 141 -15.93 -20.28 -3.86
N GLU A 142 -15.99 -21.29 -4.74
CA GLU A 142 -16.39 -22.65 -4.36
C GLU A 142 -15.53 -23.07 -3.17
N ASN A 143 -16.14 -23.10 -1.97
CA ASN A 143 -15.57 -23.54 -0.69
C ASN A 143 -14.82 -22.51 0.19
N PHE A 144 -14.81 -21.20 -0.13
CA PHE A 144 -14.20 -20.20 0.76
C PHE A 144 -15.21 -19.13 1.18
N ALA A 145 -15.15 -18.73 2.46
CA ALA A 145 -15.91 -17.59 2.94
C ALA A 145 -15.49 -16.33 2.15
N PRO A 146 -16.42 -15.41 1.85
CA PRO A 146 -16.07 -14.16 1.19
C PRO A 146 -15.04 -13.44 2.07
N ALA A 147 -13.82 -13.31 1.53
CA ALA A 147 -12.78 -12.52 2.16
C ALA A 147 -12.82 -11.12 1.56
N THR A 148 -12.63 -10.11 2.40
CA THR A 148 -12.46 -8.73 1.95
C THR A 148 -10.96 -8.42 1.87
N ILE A 149 -10.55 -7.76 0.78
CA ILE A 149 -9.23 -7.15 0.74
C ILE A 149 -9.29 -5.93 1.65
N LYS A 150 -8.45 -5.88 2.69
CA LYS A 150 -8.41 -4.74 3.61
C LYS A 150 -7.99 -3.44 2.92
N VAL A 151 -7.11 -3.55 1.91
CA VAL A 151 -6.57 -2.41 1.15
C VAL A 151 -6.82 -2.67 -0.33
N SER A 152 -7.78 -1.95 -0.93
CA SER A 152 -8.07 -2.06 -2.35
C SER A 152 -6.80 -1.82 -3.17
N PRO A 153 -6.35 -2.79 -3.97
CA PRO A 153 -5.15 -2.60 -4.78
C PRO A 153 -5.39 -1.49 -5.81
N THR A 154 -4.39 -0.65 -6.04
CA THR A 154 -4.37 0.33 -7.14
C THR A 154 -3.21 0.04 -8.09
N MET A 155 -3.29 0.47 -9.35
CA MET A 155 -2.17 0.27 -10.29
C MET A 155 -0.87 0.90 -9.78
N ALA A 156 -0.94 2.04 -9.11
CA ALA A 156 0.22 2.67 -8.47
C ALA A 156 0.82 1.81 -7.35
N SER A 157 -0.01 1.19 -6.50
CA SER A 157 0.48 0.27 -5.46
C SER A 157 1.12 -0.99 -6.06
N ILE A 158 0.57 -1.50 -7.17
CA ILE A 158 1.10 -2.67 -7.87
C ILE A 158 2.45 -2.32 -8.51
N ASP A 159 2.61 -1.16 -9.15
CA ASP A 159 3.91 -0.74 -9.73
C ASP A 159 5.00 -0.63 -8.66
N LYS A 160 4.66 -0.10 -7.47
CA LYS A 160 5.58 -0.06 -6.32
C LYS A 160 6.00 -1.47 -5.89
N ASP A 161 5.04 -2.40 -5.75
CA ASP A 161 5.33 -3.78 -5.36
C ASP A 161 6.13 -4.55 -6.42
N VAL A 162 5.86 -4.36 -7.72
CA VAL A 162 6.63 -4.98 -8.82
C VAL A 162 8.04 -4.41 -8.89
N THR A 163 8.19 -3.10 -8.71
CA THR A 163 9.52 -2.45 -8.66
C THR A 163 10.33 -2.97 -7.47
N LYS A 164 9.69 -3.16 -6.31
CA LYS A 164 10.31 -3.80 -5.14
C LYS A 164 10.66 -5.26 -5.40
N ALA A 165 9.85 -6.00 -6.17
CA ALA A 165 10.17 -7.38 -6.54
C ALA A 165 11.41 -7.45 -7.46
N LEU A 166 11.51 -6.54 -8.43
CA LEU A 166 12.66 -6.42 -9.34
C LEU A 166 13.94 -5.98 -8.63
N SER A 167 13.86 -5.27 -7.50
CA SER A 167 15.07 -4.99 -6.71
C SER A 167 15.66 -6.23 -6.05
N TYR A 168 14.84 -7.27 -5.81
CA TYR A 168 15.29 -8.58 -5.35
C TYR A 168 15.75 -9.49 -6.49
N GLU A 169 15.04 -9.50 -7.63
CA GLU A 169 15.39 -10.29 -8.82
C GLU A 169 15.33 -9.46 -10.12
N PRO A 170 16.38 -8.68 -10.45
CA PRO A 170 16.35 -7.72 -11.57
C PRO A 170 16.25 -8.35 -12.96
N LYS A 171 16.55 -9.65 -13.08
CA LYS A 171 16.62 -10.38 -14.35
C LYS A 171 15.41 -11.29 -14.57
N ASP A 172 14.43 -11.28 -13.67
CA ASP A 172 13.24 -12.10 -13.82
C ASP A 172 12.37 -11.57 -14.98
N ALA A 173 12.21 -12.40 -16.01
CA ALA A 173 11.50 -12.02 -17.23
C ALA A 173 9.99 -11.83 -17.00
N GLU A 174 9.40 -12.56 -16.05
CA GLU A 174 7.97 -12.46 -15.74
C GLU A 174 7.68 -11.15 -15.00
N LEU A 175 8.54 -10.76 -14.06
CA LEU A 175 8.46 -9.48 -13.37
C LEU A 175 8.65 -8.29 -14.30
N LEU A 176 9.63 -8.34 -15.21
CA LEU A 176 9.83 -7.29 -16.21
C LEU A 176 8.62 -7.14 -17.14
N LYS A 177 8.04 -8.26 -17.58
CA LYS A 177 6.80 -8.26 -18.36
C LYS A 177 5.64 -7.66 -17.58
N MET A 178 5.47 -8.04 -16.31
CA MET A 178 4.43 -7.51 -15.44
C MET A 178 4.61 -6.00 -15.23
N GLN A 179 5.83 -5.52 -14.98
CA GLN A 179 6.11 -4.09 -14.80
C GLN A 179 5.72 -3.30 -16.05
N LYS A 180 6.05 -3.81 -17.24
CA LYS A 180 5.64 -3.18 -18.50
C LYS A 180 4.12 -3.08 -18.60
N THR A 181 3.39 -4.16 -18.35
CA THR A 181 1.92 -4.18 -18.38
C THR A 181 1.32 -3.18 -17.39
N VAL A 182 1.81 -3.16 -16.16
CA VAL A 182 1.31 -2.26 -15.09
C VAL A 182 1.55 -0.80 -15.46
N ARG A 183 2.75 -0.46 -15.94
CA ARG A 183 3.09 0.93 -16.34
C ARG A 183 2.32 1.41 -17.56
N GLU A 184 2.06 0.52 -18.52
CA GLU A 184 1.22 0.83 -19.68
C GLU A 184 -0.21 1.16 -19.24
N ARG A 185 -0.80 0.33 -18.36
CA ARG A 185 -2.13 0.59 -17.79
C ARG A 185 -2.18 1.90 -16.99
N LEU A 186 -1.18 2.15 -16.14
CA LEU A 186 -1.09 3.39 -15.38
C LEU A 186 -0.99 4.63 -16.29
N ARG A 187 -0.31 4.51 -17.44
CA ARG A 187 -0.24 5.59 -18.43
C ARG A 187 -1.60 5.86 -19.07
N GLU A 188 -2.35 4.82 -19.40
CA GLU A 188 -3.71 4.98 -19.95
C GLU A 188 -4.66 5.56 -18.90
N GLU A 189 -4.63 5.10 -17.65
CA GLU A 189 -5.41 5.69 -16.54
C GLU A 189 -5.15 7.20 -16.42
N LYS A 190 -3.87 7.61 -16.41
CA LYS A 190 -3.50 9.04 -16.35
C LYS A 190 -3.94 9.84 -17.57
N LYS A 191 -3.98 9.22 -18.77
CA LYS A 191 -4.49 9.89 -19.98
C LYS A 191 -6.01 10.07 -19.90
N ASP A 192 -6.72 9.04 -19.49
CA ASP A 192 -8.18 9.07 -19.33
C ASP A 192 -8.58 10.10 -18.27
N GLU A 193 -7.86 10.17 -17.15
CA GLU A 193 -8.08 11.15 -16.10
C GLU A 193 -7.86 12.58 -16.60
N LYS A 194 -6.76 12.82 -17.34
CA LYS A 194 -6.51 14.12 -18.00
C LYS A 194 -7.59 14.47 -19.02
N ALA A 195 -8.08 13.49 -19.80
CA ALA A 195 -9.16 13.69 -20.76
C ALA A 195 -10.48 14.04 -20.06
N ARG A 196 -10.81 13.36 -18.95
CA ARG A 196 -11.98 13.65 -18.11
C ARG A 196 -11.89 15.04 -17.48
N MET A 197 -10.74 15.42 -16.93
CA MET A 197 -10.50 16.77 -16.39
C MET A 197 -10.61 17.85 -17.46
N LYS A 198 -10.05 17.62 -18.66
CA LYS A 198 -10.18 18.56 -19.79
C LYS A 198 -11.63 18.69 -20.25
N GLY A 199 -12.39 17.59 -20.27
CA GLY A 199 -13.82 17.61 -20.58
C GLY A 199 -14.64 18.39 -19.54
N PHE A 200 -14.28 18.28 -18.26
CA PHE A 200 -14.92 19.02 -17.18
C PHE A 200 -14.64 20.52 -17.27
N LEU A 201 -13.38 20.93 -17.40
CA LEU A 201 -12.95 22.34 -17.48
C LEU A 201 -13.26 22.99 -18.83
N GLY A 202 -13.37 22.21 -19.90
CA GLY A 202 -13.63 22.67 -21.27
C GLY A 202 -15.10 22.92 -21.59
N THR A 203 -16.03 22.70 -20.65
CA THR A 203 -17.42 23.09 -20.87
C THR A 203 -17.55 24.62 -20.77
N GLU A 204 -17.73 25.28 -21.91
CA GLU A 204 -17.98 26.74 -22.03
C GLU A 204 -19.07 27.28 -21.08
N LYS A 205 -19.94 26.41 -20.55
CA LYS A 205 -20.94 26.74 -19.53
C LYS A 205 -20.33 27.14 -18.18
N PHE A 206 -19.17 26.60 -17.79
CA PHE A 206 -18.51 27.01 -16.54
C PHE A 206 -17.87 28.41 -16.68
N ALA A 207 -17.24 28.68 -17.83
CA ALA A 207 -16.66 29.99 -18.13
C ALA A 207 -17.73 31.10 -18.25
N LYS A 208 -18.91 30.81 -18.81
CA LYS A 208 -20.04 31.76 -18.88
C LYS A 208 -20.82 31.92 -17.58
N SER A 209 -20.66 31.03 -16.60
CA SER A 209 -21.37 31.09 -15.31
C SER A 209 -20.60 31.84 -14.23
N ILE A 210 -19.27 31.96 -14.35
CA ILE A 210 -18.42 32.72 -13.41
C ILE A 210 -18.07 34.11 -13.94
N GLY A 211 -18.16 34.33 -15.25
CA GLY A 211 -18.20 35.66 -15.86
C GLY A 211 -19.54 36.32 -15.60
N GLY A 212 -19.74 36.82 -14.39
CA GLY A 212 -20.87 37.68 -14.05
C GLY A 212 -21.00 38.82 -15.06
N ASN A 213 -22.24 39.12 -15.45
CA ASN A 213 -22.61 40.34 -16.15
C ASN A 213 -22.25 41.56 -15.30
N ASP A 214 -20.99 42.01 -15.35
CA ASP A 214 -20.64 43.38 -14.98
C ASP A 214 -20.69 44.23 -16.25
N ASP A 215 -21.90 44.74 -16.52
CA ASP A 215 -22.17 45.86 -17.42
C ASP A 215 -21.52 47.15 -16.86
N ARG A 216 -20.19 47.18 -16.75
CA ARG A 216 -19.46 48.38 -16.34
C ARG A 216 -18.39 48.76 -17.36
N ALA A 217 -18.88 49.57 -18.30
CA ALA A 217 -18.19 50.70 -18.92
C ALA A 217 -16.85 50.43 -19.62
N LYS A 218 -16.93 50.48 -20.95
CA LYS A 218 -15.92 50.96 -21.89
C LYS A 218 -14.92 51.94 -21.26
N ALA A 219 -13.66 51.56 -21.23
CA ALA A 219 -12.53 52.48 -21.36
C ALA A 219 -11.38 51.76 -22.06
N ASP A 220 -10.85 52.44 -23.07
CA ASP A 220 -9.82 51.99 -24.00
C ASP A 220 -8.59 51.36 -23.34
N GLN A 221 -8.21 50.18 -23.80
CA GLN A 221 -6.80 49.84 -24.04
C GLN A 221 -6.71 48.64 -25.00
N GLN A 222 -6.40 48.94 -26.26
CA GLN A 222 -5.85 47.96 -27.18
C GLN A 222 -4.52 47.46 -26.62
N LEU A 223 -4.50 46.21 -26.15
CA LEU A 223 -3.28 45.46 -25.94
C LEU A 223 -3.13 44.43 -27.06
N ASP A 224 -2.03 44.60 -27.79
CA ASP A 224 -1.61 43.87 -28.98
C ASP A 224 -1.39 42.37 -28.65
N PRO A 225 -2.11 41.44 -29.31
CA PRO A 225 -2.08 40.00 -29.00
C PRO A 225 -0.74 39.31 -29.27
N LYS A 226 0.26 40.00 -29.84
CA LYS A 226 1.62 39.45 -30.03
C LYS A 226 2.53 39.51 -28.79
N LYS A 227 2.09 40.08 -27.66
CA LYS A 227 2.90 40.15 -26.43
C LYS A 227 2.56 39.09 -25.37
N LEU A 228 1.53 38.27 -25.55
CA LEU A 228 1.19 37.22 -24.58
C LEU A 228 1.90 35.87 -24.81
N GLU A 229 2.48 35.63 -25.98
CA GLU A 229 3.24 34.39 -26.23
C GLU A 229 4.69 34.41 -25.70
N ALA A 230 5.19 35.57 -25.26
CA ALA A 230 6.58 35.73 -24.79
C ALA A 230 6.75 35.76 -23.26
N ALA A 231 5.68 35.53 -22.49
CA ALA A 231 5.71 35.66 -21.03
C ALA A 231 5.81 34.33 -20.26
N ASN A 232 5.96 33.19 -20.95
CA ASN A 232 6.36 31.93 -20.31
C ASN A 232 7.86 31.70 -20.48
N LEU A 233 8.54 31.64 -19.34
CA LEU A 233 9.97 31.35 -19.11
C LEU A 233 10.97 32.43 -19.54
N ARG A 234 11.25 33.33 -18.60
CA ARG A 234 12.61 33.85 -18.34
C ARG A 234 12.69 34.38 -16.90
N VAL A 235 13.22 33.54 -16.02
CA VAL A 235 13.94 33.98 -14.81
C VAL A 235 15.42 34.08 -15.22
N ASP A 236 16.12 35.08 -14.68
CA ASP A 236 17.41 35.58 -15.12
C ASP A 236 18.45 34.50 -15.50
N GLY A 237 18.55 34.22 -16.80
CA GLY A 237 19.81 33.85 -17.47
C GLY A 237 20.59 32.61 -16.98
N GLN A 238 20.04 31.78 -16.10
CA GLN A 238 20.68 30.53 -15.68
C GLN A 238 19.73 29.34 -15.86
N ASP A 239 20.18 28.42 -16.71
CA ASP A 239 19.56 27.14 -16.97
C ASP A 239 19.81 26.24 -15.75
N VAL A 240 18.85 26.14 -14.84
CA VAL A 240 18.94 25.23 -13.68
C VAL A 240 18.33 23.89 -14.07
N GLY A 241 19.00 23.21 -15.00
CA GLY A 241 18.78 21.77 -15.24
C GLY A 241 19.47 20.98 -14.13
N GLY A 242 18.72 20.56 -13.13
CA GLY A 242 19.22 19.74 -12.02
C GLY A 242 18.08 19.05 -11.28
N GLU A 243 18.37 17.86 -10.73
CA GLU A 243 17.45 16.96 -10.03
C GLU A 243 16.64 17.61 -8.89
N ASP A 244 17.07 18.80 -8.42
CA ASP A 244 16.42 19.56 -7.34
C ASP A 244 15.12 20.27 -7.77
N ALA A 245 14.95 20.60 -9.05
CA ALA A 245 13.74 21.27 -9.56
C ALA A 245 12.52 20.35 -9.57
N ASP A 246 12.75 19.06 -9.84
CA ASP A 246 11.70 18.04 -9.82
C ASP A 246 11.22 17.77 -8.38
N HIS A 247 12.14 17.79 -7.40
CA HIS A 247 11.81 17.61 -5.99
C HIS A 247 10.96 18.76 -5.42
N PHE A 248 11.23 19.99 -5.85
CA PHE A 248 10.45 21.15 -5.45
C PHE A 248 9.03 21.14 -6.03
N THR A 249 8.89 20.64 -7.26
CA THR A 249 7.58 20.52 -7.93
C THR A 249 6.72 19.42 -7.30
N GLU A 250 7.34 18.31 -6.86
CA GLU A 250 6.67 17.22 -6.14
C GLU A 250 6.18 17.68 -4.76
N MET A 251 6.99 18.42 -3.99
CA MET A 251 6.59 18.99 -2.70
C MET A 251 5.42 19.98 -2.81
N ILE A 252 5.37 20.79 -3.88
CA ILE A 252 4.25 21.71 -4.12
C ILE A 252 2.96 20.94 -4.47
N GLY A 253 3.07 19.79 -5.14
CA GLY A 253 1.96 18.88 -5.40
C GLY A 253 1.38 18.29 -4.11
N GLU A 254 2.23 17.73 -3.25
CA GLU A 254 1.84 17.21 -1.94
C GLU A 254 1.23 18.30 -1.04
N LEU A 255 1.77 19.53 -1.09
CA LEU A 255 1.22 20.65 -0.32
C LEU A 255 -0.24 20.93 -0.66
N ASN A 256 -0.61 20.88 -1.94
CA ASN A 256 -1.97 21.20 -2.40
C ASN A 256 -2.99 20.10 -2.06
N GLU A 257 -2.55 18.85 -1.93
CA GLU A 257 -3.41 17.75 -1.48
C GLU A 257 -3.67 17.82 0.05
N MET A 258 -2.68 18.26 0.84
CA MET A 258 -2.80 18.32 2.31
C MET A 258 -3.64 19.49 2.85
N VAL A 259 -3.93 20.53 2.04
CA VAL A 259 -4.74 21.69 2.47
C VAL A 259 -6.13 21.29 2.98
N GLN A 260 -6.68 20.18 2.48
CA GLN A 260 -8.04 19.75 2.81
C GLN A 260 -8.11 18.81 4.02
N ASP A 261 -7.05 18.05 4.30
CA ASP A 261 -7.10 16.93 5.26
C ASP A 261 -6.47 17.25 6.63
N ASP A 262 -5.43 18.10 6.69
CA ASP A 262 -4.77 18.46 7.96
C ASP A 262 -4.09 19.85 7.90
N PRO A 263 -4.79 20.91 8.32
CA PRO A 263 -4.29 22.28 8.23
C PRO A 263 -3.10 22.56 9.16
N GLU A 264 -2.92 21.81 10.25
CA GLU A 264 -1.78 22.01 11.15
C GLU A 264 -0.48 21.46 10.56
N THR A 265 -0.55 20.29 9.93
CA THR A 265 0.59 19.68 9.24
C THR A 265 0.98 20.48 8.00
N PHE A 266 0.00 21.02 7.27
CA PHE A 266 0.23 21.95 6.17
C PHE A 266 1.02 23.19 6.60
N GLN A 267 0.65 23.80 7.73
CA GLN A 267 1.32 25.00 8.23
C GLN A 267 2.78 24.72 8.62
N LYS A 268 3.05 23.59 9.27
CA LYS A 268 4.42 23.15 9.62
C LYS A 268 5.28 22.89 8.38
N LEU A 269 4.71 22.31 7.32
CA LEU A 269 5.43 22.02 6.08
C LEU A 269 5.74 23.31 5.30
N LYS A 270 4.81 24.28 5.31
CA LYS A 270 5.00 25.62 4.74
C LYS A 270 6.13 26.40 5.43
N GLU A 271 6.22 26.32 6.75
CA GLU A 271 7.32 26.92 7.52
C GLU A 271 8.67 26.24 7.22
N LYS A 272 8.67 24.91 7.05
CA LYS A 272 9.88 24.16 6.70
C LYS A 272 10.41 24.51 5.30
N ILE A 273 9.52 24.66 4.32
CA ILE A 273 9.88 25.08 2.96
C ILE A 273 10.40 26.52 2.97
N ARG A 274 9.73 27.43 3.70
CA ARG A 274 10.22 28.80 3.86
C ARG A 274 11.64 28.83 4.44
N ALA A 275 11.89 28.08 5.50
CA ALA A 275 13.22 28.00 6.12
C ALA A 275 14.29 27.42 5.18
N GLN A 276 13.92 26.45 4.32
CA GLN A 276 14.84 25.90 3.31
C GLN A 276 15.11 26.88 2.15
N CYS A 277 14.13 27.69 1.75
CA CYS A 277 14.34 28.74 0.74
C CYS A 277 15.19 29.89 1.27
N GLU A 278 14.94 30.32 2.52
CA GLU A 278 15.73 31.35 3.20
C GLU A 278 17.18 30.89 3.42
N ALA A 279 17.39 29.60 3.72
CA ALA A 279 18.73 29.02 3.83
C ALA A 279 19.49 28.91 2.49
N ASN A 280 18.76 28.91 1.37
CA ASN A 280 19.31 28.71 0.02
C ASN A 280 19.33 30.01 -0.82
N ASP A 281 19.09 31.19 -0.23
CA ASP A 281 19.05 32.51 -0.90
C ASP A 281 18.18 32.55 -2.17
N ALA A 282 17.16 31.70 -2.26
CA ALA A 282 16.37 31.50 -3.46
C ALA A 282 14.87 31.66 -3.17
N LEU A 283 14.39 32.90 -3.04
CA LEU A 283 13.15 33.37 -3.70
C LEU A 283 12.84 34.87 -3.43
N PRO A 284 12.25 35.59 -4.41
CA PRO A 284 11.79 36.98 -4.26
C PRO A 284 10.45 37.08 -3.51
N GLU A 285 10.30 38.11 -2.66
CA GLU A 285 9.17 38.39 -1.75
C GLU A 285 7.74 38.42 -2.37
N LYS A 286 7.59 38.35 -3.70
CA LYS A 286 6.32 38.64 -4.39
C LYS A 286 5.28 37.50 -4.42
N PHE A 287 5.56 36.34 -3.82
CA PHE A 287 4.64 35.19 -3.86
C PHE A 287 3.74 35.04 -2.63
N LEU A 288 3.87 35.87 -1.59
CA LEU A 288 3.19 35.65 -0.30
C LEU A 288 1.97 36.53 -0.01
N GLU A 289 1.55 37.43 -0.90
CA GLU A 289 0.49 38.42 -0.59
C GLU A 289 -0.89 38.22 -1.24
N LYS A 290 -1.21 37.08 -1.83
CA LYS A 290 -2.59 36.82 -2.31
C LYS A 290 -3.17 35.52 -1.77
N GLY A 291 -3.81 35.61 -0.61
CA GLY A 291 -4.63 34.53 -0.06
C GLY A 291 -5.03 34.72 1.40
N ALA A 292 -5.70 35.83 1.72
CA ALA A 292 -6.37 36.01 3.01
C ALA A 292 -7.75 36.64 2.78
N GLY A 293 -8.72 35.80 2.40
CA GLY A 293 -10.15 36.10 2.54
C GLY A 293 -10.66 35.29 3.73
N ALA A 294 -10.98 35.97 4.83
CA ALA A 294 -11.53 35.38 6.05
C ALA A 294 -12.97 34.91 5.83
N PRO A 295 -13.42 33.78 6.43
CA PRO A 295 -14.83 33.48 6.59
C PRO A 295 -15.37 34.05 7.91
N GLU A 296 -16.51 34.72 7.82
CA GLU A 296 -17.31 35.24 8.93
C GLU A 296 -17.88 34.12 9.81
N GLU A 297 -17.87 34.39 11.12
CA GLU A 297 -18.55 33.63 12.18
C GLU A 297 -20.08 33.65 11.99
N SER A 298 -20.74 32.51 12.17
CA SER A 298 -22.02 32.49 12.89
C SER A 298 -22.21 31.15 13.59
N ALA A 299 -22.31 31.20 14.92
CA ALA A 299 -22.58 30.08 15.80
C ALA A 299 -23.93 30.31 16.51
N THR A 300 -24.77 29.28 16.55
CA THR A 300 -25.72 29.07 17.64
C THR A 300 -25.71 27.59 18.03
N PRO A 301 -25.48 27.22 19.30
CA PRO A 301 -25.59 25.85 19.76
C PRO A 301 -26.97 25.58 20.36
N THR A 302 -27.60 24.47 19.96
CA THR A 302 -28.74 23.89 20.67
C THR A 302 -28.24 22.68 21.45
N THR A 303 -28.45 22.73 22.76
CA THR A 303 -28.16 21.67 23.74
C THR A 303 -29.22 20.58 23.68
N GLU A 304 -28.81 19.31 23.57
CA GLU A 304 -29.61 18.18 24.05
C GLU A 304 -28.70 17.20 24.81
N ALA A 305 -29.05 17.00 26.08
CA ALA A 305 -28.47 16.03 26.98
C ALA A 305 -29.44 14.85 27.08
N GLU A 306 -28.95 13.63 26.87
CA GLU A 306 -29.73 12.42 27.15
C GLU A 306 -28.98 11.57 28.19
N ALA A 307 -29.59 11.48 29.36
CA ALA A 307 -29.20 10.61 30.45
C ALA A 307 -30.00 9.32 30.37
N VAL A 308 -29.32 8.17 30.34
CA VAL A 308 -29.94 6.85 30.49
C VAL A 308 -29.57 6.32 31.87
N ALA A 309 -30.57 6.25 32.76
CA ALA A 309 -30.47 5.60 34.05
C ALA A 309 -31.47 4.44 34.15
N ALA A 310 -30.95 3.35 34.68
CA ALA A 310 -31.55 2.06 35.00
C ALA A 310 -32.92 2.11 35.69
N ALA A 311 -33.76 1.12 35.40
CA ALA A 311 -34.82 0.66 36.28
C ALA A 311 -34.81 -0.87 36.38
N THR A 312 -34.49 -1.33 37.57
CA THR A 312 -34.61 -2.72 38.05
C THR A 312 -36.01 -2.87 38.65
N THR A 313 -36.76 -3.86 38.17
CA THR A 313 -37.79 -4.58 38.97
C THR A 313 -37.87 -6.01 38.48
#